data_AF-A0AAP0X003-F1
#
_entry.id   AF-A0AAP0X003-F1
#
_cell.length_a   1.000
_cell.length_b   1.000
_cell.length_c   1.000
_cell.angle_alpha   90.00
_cell.angle_beta   90.00
_cell.angle_gamma   90.00
#
_symmetry.space_group_name_H-M   'P 1'
#
loop_
_entity.id
_entity.type
_entity.pdbx_description
1 polymer ?
#
loop_
_entity_poly.entity_id
_entity_poly.type
_entity_poly.pdbx_seq_one_letter_code
_entity_poly.pdbx_strand_id
1 'polypeptide(L)'
;MESRTEISESGRNPTSDSSFKKKRGIEIEGYPVEGLSIGGHETCVIFPSLKLVFDIGRCPDRAISQDVLFISHGHMDHIITYNVTMPEIAFTGDTMSDFIVDKTNNDVLRARILVMESTYVDNTVTVEDARDYGHTHLSEVNSPKL
;
A
#
# COMPACT_ATOMS: atom_id res chain seq x y z
N MET A 1 36.15 -2.69 -63.49
CA MET A 1 35.15 -3.57 -62.86
C MET A 1 34.59 -2.81 -61.67
N GLU A 2 33.37 -2.30 -61.80
CA GLU A 2 32.61 -1.63 -60.75
C GLU A 2 32.10 -2.64 -59.70
N SER A 3 31.94 -2.18 -58.46
CA SER A 3 30.92 -2.52 -57.43
C SER A 3 31.41 -1.87 -56.10
N ARG A 4 30.80 -0.84 -55.47
CA ARG A 4 29.47 -0.71 -54.82
C ARG A 4 29.16 -1.98 -54.01
N THR A 5 28.92 -2.02 -52.70
CA THR A 5 28.19 -1.20 -51.70
C THR A 5 28.57 -1.84 -50.32
N GLU A 6 28.59 -1.21 -49.13
CA GLU A 6 27.46 -0.89 -48.25
C GLU A 6 27.92 -0.12 -46.99
N ILE A 7 27.08 0.82 -46.58
CA ILE A 7 27.11 1.59 -45.33
C ILE A 7 26.18 0.88 -44.33
N SER A 8 26.58 0.75 -43.06
CA SER A 8 25.68 0.77 -41.89
C SER A 8 26.50 1.25 -40.68
N GLU A 9 26.39 2.52 -40.29
CA GLU A 9 25.51 3.03 -39.24
C GLU A 9 25.47 2.16 -37.96
N SER A 10 26.07 2.66 -36.88
CA SER A 10 25.33 3.41 -35.85
C SER A 10 26.07 3.37 -34.51
N GLY A 11 26.02 4.51 -33.82
CA GLY A 11 26.82 4.82 -32.65
C GLY A 11 26.60 3.88 -31.47
N ARG A 12 27.68 3.67 -30.72
CA ARG A 12 27.62 3.19 -29.34
C ARG A 12 26.85 4.22 -28.51
N ASN A 13 25.55 4.00 -28.34
CA ASN A 13 24.80 4.56 -27.23
C ASN A 13 25.22 3.80 -25.96
N PRO A 14 25.79 4.46 -24.95
CA PRO A 14 25.81 3.87 -23.62
C PRO A 14 24.36 3.87 -23.15
N THR A 15 23.74 2.69 -23.13
CA THR A 15 22.42 2.51 -22.53
C THR A 15 22.51 2.99 -21.10
N SER A 16 21.73 4.03 -20.82
CA SER A 16 21.56 4.67 -19.53
C SER A 16 21.27 3.63 -18.46
N ASP A 17 22.30 3.33 -17.70
CA ASP A 17 22.22 2.66 -16.41
C ASP A 17 21.47 3.59 -15.45
N SER A 18 20.15 3.67 -15.60
CA SER A 18 19.25 4.26 -14.61
C SER A 18 19.04 3.26 -13.48
N SER A 19 20.16 2.87 -12.87
CA SER A 19 20.15 2.39 -11.50
C SER A 19 19.48 3.50 -10.69
N PHE A 20 18.25 3.25 -10.24
CA PHE A 20 17.67 3.98 -9.14
C PHE A 20 18.66 3.84 -7.99
N LYS A 21 19.58 4.79 -7.86
CA LYS A 21 20.58 4.81 -6.79
C LYS A 21 19.80 4.97 -5.49
N LYS A 22 19.47 3.84 -4.88
CA LYS A 22 19.01 3.72 -3.51
C LYS A 22 20.02 4.52 -2.69
N LYS A 23 19.66 5.74 -2.26
CA LYS A 23 20.54 6.55 -1.42
C LYS A 23 20.92 5.63 -0.25
N ARG A 24 22.22 5.33 -0.14
CA ARG A 24 22.75 4.60 1.02
C ARG A 24 22.23 5.35 2.26
N GLY A 25 21.63 4.62 3.20
CA GLY A 25 21.11 5.20 4.44
C GLY A 25 22.18 6.02 5.15
N ILE A 26 21.77 6.96 5.98
CA ILE A 26 22.71 7.73 6.80
C ILE A 26 23.22 6.79 7.89
N GLU A 27 24.52 6.79 8.16
CA GLU A 27 25.10 6.08 9.31
C GLU A 27 25.80 7.10 10.21
N ILE A 28 25.57 7.00 11.52
CA ILE A 28 26.18 7.85 12.54
C ILE A 28 26.77 6.94 13.61
N GLU A 29 28.09 6.98 13.80
CA GLU A 29 28.79 6.16 14.80
C GLU A 29 28.46 4.65 14.70
N GLY A 30 28.29 4.14 13.48
CA GLY A 30 27.92 2.74 13.23
C GLY A 30 26.44 2.41 13.42
N TYR A 31 25.61 3.39 13.77
CA TYR A 31 24.16 3.23 13.82
C TYR A 31 23.52 3.67 12.50
N PRO A 32 22.73 2.80 11.84
CA PRO A 32 21.93 3.22 10.70
C PRO A 32 20.85 4.19 11.19
N VAL A 33 20.71 5.29 10.46
CA VAL A 33 19.75 6.35 10.71
C VAL A 33 18.88 6.53 9.48
N GLU A 34 17.58 6.52 9.71
CA GLU A 34 16.59 6.63 8.66
C GLU A 34 15.56 7.68 9.06
N GLY A 35 15.08 8.50 8.14
CA GLY A 35 14.15 9.54 8.54
C GLY A 35 13.73 10.46 7.42
N LEU A 36 12.74 11.29 7.73
CA LEU A 36 12.37 12.45 6.94
C LEU A 36 12.23 13.63 7.90
N SER A 37 12.80 14.78 7.53
CA SER A 37 12.62 16.02 8.25
C SER A 37 12.46 17.15 7.24
N ILE A 38 11.27 17.74 7.22
CA ILE A 38 10.87 18.85 6.37
C ILE A 38 10.21 19.88 7.29
N GLY A 39 10.83 21.07 7.40
CA GLY A 39 10.39 22.09 8.35
C GLY A 39 8.92 22.48 8.16
N GLY A 40 8.14 22.42 9.24
CA GLY A 40 6.72 22.74 9.26
C GLY A 40 5.81 21.67 8.64
N HIS A 41 6.36 20.54 8.20
CA HIS A 41 5.59 19.47 7.55
C HIS A 41 5.66 18.16 8.33
N GLU A 42 6.87 17.63 8.55
CA GLU A 42 7.07 16.39 9.30
C GLU A 42 8.51 16.24 9.74
N THR A 43 8.72 15.69 10.94
CA THR A 43 10.00 15.17 11.42
C THR A 43 9.79 13.79 12.02
N CYS A 44 10.57 12.82 11.55
CA CYS A 44 10.67 11.47 12.10
C CYS A 44 12.07 10.91 11.83
N VAL A 45 12.83 10.63 12.89
CA VAL A 45 14.19 10.08 12.83
C VAL A 45 14.23 8.75 13.58
N ILE A 46 14.63 7.69 12.89
CA ILE A 46 14.59 6.32 13.39
C ILE A 46 16.00 5.77 13.47
N PHE A 47 16.27 5.10 14.57
CA PHE A 47 17.47 4.31 14.83
C PHE A 47 17.04 2.84 14.95
N PRO A 48 16.96 2.09 13.83
CA PRO A 48 16.40 0.74 13.82
C PRO A 48 17.15 -0.22 14.75
N SER A 49 18.47 -0.10 14.82
CA SER A 49 19.31 -0.96 15.68
C SER A 49 19.10 -0.71 17.17
N LEU A 50 18.61 0.47 17.55
CA LEU A 50 18.29 0.84 18.93
C LEU A 50 16.80 0.68 19.25
N LYS A 51 15.99 0.30 18.26
CA LYS A 51 14.53 0.25 18.35
C LYS A 51 13.91 1.57 18.84
N LEU A 52 14.45 2.67 18.33
CA LEU A 52 14.19 4.02 18.84
C LEU A 52 13.74 4.94 17.71
N VAL A 53 12.82 5.84 18.03
CA VAL A 53 12.40 6.94 17.15
C VAL A 53 12.36 8.27 17.90
N PHE A 54 12.87 9.32 17.26
CA PHE A 54 12.71 10.72 17.64
C PHE A 54 11.68 11.38 16.73
N ASP A 55 10.66 11.97 17.34
CA ASP A 55 9.51 12.61 16.71
C ASP A 55 8.76 11.69 15.73
N ILE A 56 7.48 12.00 15.53
CA ILE A 56 6.61 11.17 14.70
C ILE A 56 5.58 12.04 13.98
N GLY A 57 6.00 13.17 13.41
CA GLY A 57 5.09 14.04 12.64
C GLY A 57 4.37 13.33 11.51
N ARG A 58 5.02 12.32 10.93
CA ARG A 58 4.41 11.28 10.09
C ARG A 58 4.92 9.93 10.57
N CYS A 59 4.04 8.94 10.68
CA CYS A 59 4.33 7.62 11.26
C CYS A 59 4.47 6.66 10.07
N PRO A 60 5.68 6.49 9.52
CA PRO A 60 5.92 5.42 8.57
C PRO A 60 5.84 4.07 9.30
N ASP A 61 5.52 2.98 8.59
CA ASP A 61 5.37 1.65 9.19
C ASP A 61 6.59 1.21 10.03
N ARG A 62 7.80 1.59 9.59
CA ARG A 62 9.05 1.36 10.34
C ARG A 62 9.11 2.04 11.71
N ALA A 63 8.35 3.12 11.95
CA ALA A 63 8.25 3.75 13.27
C ALA A 63 7.36 2.95 14.22
N ILE A 64 6.37 2.22 13.70
CA ILE A 64 5.44 1.37 14.47
C ILE A 64 6.19 0.19 15.10
N SER A 65 7.24 -0.30 14.45
CA SER A 65 8.04 -1.43 14.94
C SER A 65 9.11 -1.05 15.96
N GLN A 66 9.21 0.22 16.35
CA GLN A 66 10.17 0.69 17.36
C GLN A 66 9.58 0.58 18.76
N ASP A 67 10.41 0.29 19.76
CA ASP A 67 9.98 0.06 21.15
C ASP A 67 9.85 1.40 21.91
N VAL A 68 10.63 2.42 21.54
CA VAL A 68 10.71 3.70 22.27
C VAL A 68 10.55 4.90 21.34
N LEU A 69 9.62 5.79 21.67
CA LEU A 69 9.39 7.07 21.01
C LEU A 69 9.76 8.23 21.93
N PHE A 70 10.71 9.05 21.49
CA PHE A 70 11.06 10.33 22.10
C PHE A 70 10.41 11.46 21.32
N ILE A 71 9.66 12.31 22.01
CA ILE A 71 9.12 13.54 21.44
C ILE A 71 9.99 14.70 21.88
N SER A 72 10.53 15.46 20.93
CA SER A 72 11.38 16.61 21.20
C SER A 72 10.57 17.79 21.74
N HIS A 73 9.43 18.11 21.13
CA HIS A 73 8.51 19.17 21.54
C HIS A 73 7.12 19.04 20.88
N GLY A 74 6.19 19.91 21.29
CA GLY A 74 4.75 19.82 21.02
C GLY A 74 4.23 20.44 19.71
N HIS A 75 5.06 20.62 18.69
CA HIS A 75 4.56 21.11 17.40
C HIS A 75 3.93 19.98 16.57
N MET A 76 2.98 20.35 15.70
CA MET A 76 2.18 19.39 14.94
C MET A 76 3.02 18.54 13.98
N ASP A 77 4.09 19.10 13.44
CA ASP A 77 5.05 18.40 12.56
C ASP A 77 6.03 17.48 13.32
N HIS A 78 5.93 17.40 14.65
CA HIS A 78 6.73 16.50 15.50
C HIS A 78 5.89 15.42 16.21
N ILE A 79 4.57 15.61 16.31
CA ILE A 79 3.67 14.69 17.01
C ILE A 79 2.56 14.22 16.08
N ILE A 80 2.43 12.89 15.93
CA ILE A 80 1.24 12.32 15.32
C ILE A 80 0.08 12.35 16.30
N THR A 81 -1.04 12.87 15.82
CA THR A 81 -2.30 12.82 16.56
C THR A 81 -3.09 11.55 16.20
N TYR A 82 -3.03 11.10 14.93
CA TYR A 82 -3.60 9.83 14.48
C TYR A 82 -3.04 9.46 13.09
N ASN A 83 -2.91 8.15 12.80
CA ASN A 83 -2.68 7.63 11.45
C ASN A 83 -4.01 7.14 10.86
N VAL A 84 -4.26 7.39 9.58
CA VAL A 84 -5.41 6.82 8.86
C VAL A 84 -4.86 6.05 7.67
N THR A 85 -4.93 4.72 7.75
CA THR A 85 -4.69 3.87 6.59
C THR A 85 -6.02 3.71 5.86
N MET A 86 -6.08 4.03 4.59
CA MET A 86 -7.28 3.83 3.78
C MET A 86 -6.89 3.00 2.55
N PRO A 87 -7.38 1.75 2.42
CA PRO A 87 -7.14 0.96 1.22
C PRO A 87 -7.75 1.66 0.02
N GLU A 88 -7.03 1.66 -1.11
CA GLU A 88 -7.57 2.18 -2.37
C GLU A 88 -8.36 1.09 -3.10
N ILE A 89 -7.89 -0.15 -3.03
CA ILE A 89 -8.50 -1.31 -3.70
C ILE A 89 -8.51 -2.50 -2.73
N ALA A 90 -9.63 -3.21 -2.68
CA ALA A 90 -9.82 -4.45 -1.95
C ALA A 90 -10.27 -5.57 -2.89
N PHE A 91 -9.79 -6.78 -2.66
CA PHE A 91 -10.21 -7.99 -3.37
C PHE A 91 -10.72 -9.00 -2.35
N THR A 92 -11.94 -9.49 -2.53
CA THR A 92 -12.44 -10.64 -1.79
C THR A 92 -12.28 -11.91 -2.64
N GLY A 93 -12.08 -13.06 -1.97
CA GLY A 93 -12.21 -14.37 -2.60
C GLY A 93 -13.66 -14.86 -2.51
N ASP A 94 -13.83 -16.18 -2.40
CA ASP A 94 -15.13 -16.80 -2.19
C ASP A 94 -15.80 -16.21 -0.94
N THR A 95 -16.89 -15.49 -1.16
CA THR A 95 -17.56 -14.70 -0.13
C THR A 95 -19.05 -14.68 -0.40
N MET A 96 -19.83 -14.56 0.68
CA MET A 96 -21.27 -14.34 0.61
C MET A 96 -21.60 -12.86 0.83
N SER A 97 -22.82 -12.46 0.47
CA SER A 97 -23.32 -11.09 0.62
C SER A 97 -23.25 -10.52 2.05
N ASP A 98 -23.25 -11.40 3.06
CA ASP A 98 -23.08 -11.05 4.48
C ASP A 98 -21.78 -10.27 4.75
N PHE A 99 -20.76 -10.46 3.91
CA PHE A 99 -19.50 -9.71 3.98
C PHE A 99 -19.70 -8.19 3.94
N ILE A 100 -20.68 -7.71 3.15
CA ILE A 100 -20.97 -6.28 2.95
C ILE A 100 -21.59 -5.65 4.20
N VAL A 101 -22.40 -6.41 4.94
CA VAL A 101 -23.17 -5.90 6.09
C VAL A 101 -22.46 -6.09 7.43
N ASP A 102 -21.46 -6.97 7.48
CA ASP A 102 -20.70 -7.22 8.69
C ASP A 102 -19.77 -6.03 9.01
N LYS A 103 -20.03 -5.39 10.15
CA LYS A 103 -19.24 -4.26 10.68
C LYS A 103 -17.80 -4.65 11.04
N THR A 104 -17.49 -5.93 11.17
CA THR A 104 -16.09 -6.36 11.36
C THR A 104 -15.26 -6.17 10.09
N ASN A 105 -15.89 -6.04 8.91
CA ASN A 105 -15.24 -5.84 7.61
C ASN A 105 -15.06 -4.37 7.21
N ASN A 106 -15.31 -3.41 8.11
CA ASN A 106 -15.24 -1.97 7.83
C ASN A 106 -13.92 -1.53 7.18
N ASP A 107 -12.80 -2.20 7.51
CA ASP A 107 -11.49 -1.91 6.93
C ASP A 107 -11.40 -2.22 5.43
N VAL A 108 -12.21 -3.16 4.94
CA VAL A 108 -12.30 -3.50 3.51
C VAL A 108 -13.36 -2.62 2.84
N LEU A 109 -14.47 -2.35 3.52
CA LEU A 109 -15.57 -1.52 3.01
C LEU A 109 -15.21 -0.05 2.86
N ARG A 110 -14.18 0.44 3.56
CA ARG A 110 -13.60 1.78 3.34
C ARG A 110 -12.77 1.88 2.05
N ALA A 111 -12.57 0.79 1.31
CA ALA A 111 -11.81 0.84 0.07
C ALA A 111 -12.55 1.63 -1.02
N ARG A 112 -11.82 2.40 -1.84
CA ARG A 112 -12.44 3.14 -2.96
C ARG A 112 -12.96 2.22 -4.05
N ILE A 113 -12.29 1.08 -4.27
CA ILE A 113 -12.69 0.03 -5.21
C ILE A 113 -12.73 -1.28 -4.44
N LEU A 114 -13.89 -1.95 -4.46
CA LEU A 114 -14.06 -3.28 -3.93
C LEU A 114 -14.35 -4.24 -5.09
N VAL A 115 -13.47 -5.22 -5.27
CA VAL A 115 -13.65 -6.33 -6.21
C VAL A 115 -14.16 -7.52 -5.42
N MET A 116 -15.38 -7.94 -5.70
CA MET A 116 -15.95 -9.16 -5.13
C MET A 116 -16.31 -10.15 -6.22
N GLU A 117 -16.37 -11.42 -5.85
CA GLU A 117 -16.91 -12.43 -6.74
C GLU A 117 -18.41 -12.25 -6.98
N SER A 118 -18.85 -12.80 -8.11
CA SER A 118 -20.26 -12.99 -8.45
C SER A 118 -20.32 -14.27 -9.29
N THR A 119 -20.31 -15.41 -8.63
CA THR A 119 -20.21 -16.74 -9.26
C THR A 119 -21.42 -17.02 -10.15
N TYR A 120 -22.60 -16.55 -9.73
CA TYR A 120 -23.86 -16.72 -10.46
C TYR A 120 -24.43 -15.36 -10.86
N VAL A 121 -24.67 -15.17 -12.15
CA VAL A 121 -25.10 -13.90 -12.75
C VAL A 121 -26.51 -13.99 -13.33
N ASP A 122 -26.96 -15.19 -13.65
CA ASP A 122 -28.28 -15.47 -14.22
C ASP A 122 -29.13 -16.30 -13.26
N ASN A 123 -30.41 -16.48 -13.60
CA ASN A 123 -31.35 -17.23 -12.76
C ASN A 123 -31.21 -18.76 -12.91
N THR A 124 -30.08 -19.27 -13.41
CA THR A 124 -29.87 -20.73 -13.52
C THR A 124 -29.64 -21.38 -12.16
N VAL A 125 -29.14 -20.59 -11.19
CA VAL A 125 -28.93 -20.98 -9.80
C VAL A 125 -29.68 -20.00 -8.92
N THR A 126 -30.42 -20.50 -7.93
CA THR A 126 -31.14 -19.61 -7.00
C THR A 126 -30.17 -18.94 -6.02
N VAL A 127 -30.62 -17.87 -5.37
CA VAL A 127 -29.84 -17.20 -4.33
C VAL A 127 -29.55 -18.15 -3.17
N GLU A 128 -30.55 -18.94 -2.80
CA GLU A 128 -30.44 -19.93 -1.72
C GLU A 128 -29.42 -21.02 -2.07
N ASP A 129 -29.45 -21.55 -3.29
CA ASP A 129 -28.46 -22.54 -3.74
C ASP A 129 -27.04 -21.94 -3.77
N ALA A 130 -26.88 -20.70 -4.26
CA ALA A 130 -25.59 -20.02 -4.29
C ALA A 130 -24.98 -19.91 -2.88
N ARG A 131 -25.79 -19.56 -1.88
CA ARG A 131 -25.39 -19.51 -0.46
C ARG A 131 -25.01 -20.88 0.09
N ASP A 132 -25.76 -21.92 -0.24
CA ASP A 132 -25.45 -23.29 0.20
C ASP A 132 -24.09 -23.79 -0.34
N TYR A 133 -23.68 -23.28 -1.51
CA TYR A 133 -22.33 -23.50 -2.05
C TYR A 133 -21.28 -22.50 -1.55
N GLY A 134 -21.65 -21.52 -0.72
CA GLY A 134 -20.75 -20.53 -0.15
C GLY A 134 -20.36 -19.39 -1.10
N HIS A 135 -21.14 -19.18 -2.17
CA HIS A 135 -20.85 -18.19 -3.21
C HIS A 135 -21.90 -17.07 -3.28
N THR A 136 -21.50 -15.93 -3.83
CA THR A 136 -22.42 -14.80 -4.07
C THR A 136 -23.14 -14.89 -5.41
N HIS A 137 -24.47 -14.73 -5.36
CA HIS A 137 -25.29 -14.48 -6.56
C HIS A 137 -25.44 -12.97 -6.80
N LEU A 138 -25.36 -12.50 -8.06
CA LEU A 138 -25.38 -11.07 -8.41
C LEU A 138 -26.59 -10.30 -7.83
N SER A 139 -27.77 -10.94 -7.85
CA SER A 139 -29.00 -10.39 -7.25
C SER A 139 -28.85 -9.99 -5.78
N GLU A 140 -27.99 -10.65 -5.01
CA GLU A 140 -27.77 -10.31 -3.60
C GLU A 140 -26.94 -9.03 -3.42
N VAL A 141 -26.07 -8.72 -4.37
CA VAL A 141 -25.25 -7.49 -4.34
C VAL A 141 -26.12 -6.28 -4.66
N ASN A 142 -27.05 -6.42 -5.61
CA ASN A 142 -27.97 -5.35 -6.01
C ASN A 142 -29.13 -5.14 -5.02
N SER A 143 -29.43 -6.13 -4.19
CA SER A 143 -30.49 -6.06 -3.19
C SER A 143 -30.10 -6.91 -1.97
N PRO A 144 -29.13 -6.43 -1.17
CA PRO A 144 -28.73 -7.12 0.05
C PRO A 144 -29.95 -7.19 0.97
N LYS A 145 -30.35 -8.41 1.34
CA LYS A 145 -31.42 -8.61 2.33
C LYS A 145 -30.89 -8.09 3.67
N LEU A 146 -31.34 -6.90 4.06
CA LEU A 146 -31.21 -6.34 5.42
C LEU A 146 -32.07 -7.13 6.41
#